data_AF-A0A940MZL7-F1
#
_entry.id   AF-A0A940MZL7-F1
#
_cell.length_a   1.000
_cell.length_b   1.000
_cell.length_c   1.000
_cell.angle_alpha   90.00
_cell.angle_beta   90.00
_cell.angle_gamma   90.00
#
_symmetry.space_group_name_H-M   'P 1'
#
loop_
_entity.id
_entity.type
_entity.pdbx_description
1 polymer ?
#
loop_
_entity_poly.entity_id
_entity_poly.type
_entity_poly.pdbx_seq_one_letter_code
_entity_poly.pdbx_strand_id
1 'polypeptide(L)'
;MNLSRRLALLGIGGAAALSAGAPAARAGSGGPALAALAALSRRLAAAPRRRGFAAVPLVVDRPDLWDHEASAILLDYPGGPKQVWECSDIAAAWPNLMREALNGQVFAHSHPDFLAVAAVHGTAHLALFSQVMWDKYGLAANTRGSLSRNEMIVERPGASPEDDLQSLDGFYGPGNNNIVSLQRRGAVFVACHDSIHAIARGIRAARGAEAGAADAIAAELTNNLVSGTVLVPSVVAYLAEVQRAGFTYAKAS
;
A
#
# COMPACT_ATOMS: atom_id res chain seq x y z
N MET A 1 19.84 52.56 -32.18
CA MET A 1 19.78 53.95 -31.66
C MET A 1 18.32 54.30 -31.40
N ASN A 2 18.06 54.74 -30.17
CA ASN A 2 16.76 54.98 -29.54
C ASN A 2 15.91 56.05 -30.25
N LEU A 3 14.58 55.93 -30.20
CA LEU A 3 13.76 56.76 -29.29
C LEU A 3 12.28 56.32 -29.26
N SER A 4 11.81 56.06 -28.05
CA SER A 4 10.42 55.82 -27.66
C SER A 4 9.50 57.02 -27.89
N ARG A 5 8.22 56.77 -28.19
CA ARG A 5 7.10 57.64 -27.80
C ARG A 5 5.93 56.80 -27.30
N ARG A 6 5.45 57.15 -26.10
CA ARG A 6 4.30 56.59 -25.38
C ARG A 6 2.99 57.09 -26.01
N LEU A 7 1.97 56.25 -26.01
CA LEU A 7 0.58 56.68 -25.87
C LEU A 7 -0.20 55.63 -25.08
N ALA A 8 -0.82 56.07 -23.99
CA ALA A 8 -1.72 55.30 -23.15
C ALA A 8 -3.15 55.41 -23.67
N LEU A 9 -3.92 54.32 -23.60
CA LEU A 9 -5.37 54.39 -23.56
C LEU A 9 -5.94 53.29 -22.65
N LEU A 10 -6.84 53.74 -21.79
CA LEU A 10 -7.63 52.96 -20.85
C LEU A 10 -8.56 51.97 -21.56
N GLY A 11 -8.71 50.79 -20.97
CA GLY A 11 -9.77 49.84 -21.29
C GLY A 11 -10.21 49.11 -20.02
N ILE A 12 -11.30 49.59 -19.43
CA ILE A 12 -12.02 48.96 -18.33
C ILE A 12 -12.76 47.75 -18.91
N GLY A 13 -12.44 46.54 -18.45
CA GLY A 13 -13.13 45.30 -18.83
C GLY A 13 -13.39 44.45 -17.60
N GLY A 14 -14.67 44.33 -17.23
CA GLY A 14 -15.12 43.62 -16.03
C GLY A 14 -14.72 42.15 -16.03
N ALA A 15 -14.11 41.71 -14.94
CA ALA A 15 -13.97 40.30 -14.63
C ALA A 15 -15.33 39.78 -14.16
N ALA A 16 -16.06 39.12 -15.06
CA ALA A 16 -17.21 38.29 -14.68
C ALA A 16 -16.68 37.16 -13.79
N ALA A 17 -17.08 37.18 -12.52
CA ALA A 17 -16.89 36.06 -11.61
C ALA A 17 -17.71 34.88 -12.14
N LEU A 18 -17.04 33.96 -12.84
CA LEU A 18 -17.60 32.64 -13.12
C LEU A 18 -17.52 31.83 -11.83
N SER A 19 -18.55 31.95 -11.00
CA SER A 19 -18.90 30.94 -9.99
C SER A 19 -19.35 29.68 -10.72
N ALA A 20 -18.39 28.95 -11.27
CA ALA A 20 -18.59 27.55 -11.61
C ALA A 20 -18.69 26.78 -10.29
N GLY A 21 -19.92 26.69 -9.76
CA GLY A 21 -20.23 25.71 -8.74
C GLY A 21 -19.88 24.34 -9.32
N ALA A 22 -18.78 23.76 -8.83
CA ALA A 22 -18.48 22.37 -9.10
C ALA A 22 -19.72 21.55 -8.69
N PRO A 23 -20.19 20.61 -9.52
CA PRO A 23 -21.18 19.68 -9.04
C PRO A 23 -20.53 18.96 -7.86
N ALA A 24 -21.12 19.08 -6.68
CA ALA A 24 -20.78 18.21 -5.57
C ALA A 24 -20.94 16.80 -6.10
N ALA A 25 -19.80 16.11 -6.29
CA ALA A 25 -19.79 14.70 -6.59
C ALA A 25 -20.51 14.05 -5.41
N ARG A 26 -21.78 13.72 -5.59
CA ARG A 26 -22.49 12.81 -4.71
C ARG A 26 -21.64 11.55 -4.74
N ALA A 27 -20.89 11.30 -3.66
CA ALA A 27 -20.36 9.98 -3.36
C ALA A 27 -21.53 9.01 -3.56
N GLY A 28 -21.47 8.26 -4.66
CA GLY A 28 -22.56 7.42 -5.10
C GLY A 28 -22.96 6.50 -3.96
N SER A 29 -24.23 6.57 -3.58
CA SER A 29 -24.85 5.67 -2.62
C SER A 29 -24.54 4.21 -2.98
N GLY A 30 -23.63 3.59 -2.21
CA GLY A 30 -23.55 2.15 -1.94
C GLY A 30 -23.88 1.15 -3.05
N GLY A 31 -23.46 1.38 -4.30
CA GLY A 31 -23.76 0.48 -5.41
C GLY A 31 -23.05 -0.90 -5.31
N PRO A 32 -23.37 -1.85 -6.22
CA PRO A 32 -22.76 -3.19 -6.25
C PRO A 32 -21.22 -3.19 -6.23
N ALA A 33 -20.61 -2.17 -6.83
CA ALA A 33 -19.17 -1.97 -6.87
C ALA A 33 -18.55 -1.73 -5.47
N LEU A 34 -19.10 -0.78 -4.69
CA LEU A 34 -18.67 -0.57 -3.30
C LEU A 34 -18.94 -1.81 -2.43
N ALA A 35 -20.01 -2.55 -2.73
CA ALA A 35 -20.31 -3.81 -2.05
C ALA A 35 -19.24 -4.89 -2.33
N ALA A 36 -18.62 -4.90 -3.51
CA ALA A 36 -17.56 -5.84 -3.86
C ALA A 36 -16.28 -5.62 -3.03
N LEU A 37 -15.79 -4.37 -2.92
CA LEU A 37 -14.63 -4.06 -2.07
C LEU A 37 -14.94 -4.34 -0.59
N ALA A 38 -16.11 -3.95 -0.10
CA ALA A 38 -16.51 -4.26 1.27
C ALA A 38 -16.58 -5.77 1.53
N ALA A 39 -17.07 -6.55 0.56
CA ALA A 39 -17.09 -8.01 0.64
C ALA A 39 -15.67 -8.60 0.62
N LEU A 40 -14.78 -8.08 -0.23
CA LEU A 40 -13.37 -8.46 -0.26
C LEU A 40 -12.73 -8.23 1.11
N SER A 41 -12.84 -7.02 1.67
CA SER A 41 -12.27 -6.68 2.97
C SER A 41 -12.78 -7.59 4.09
N ARG A 42 -14.10 -7.87 4.13
CA ARG A 42 -14.67 -8.81 5.11
C ARG A 42 -14.12 -10.23 4.95
N ARG A 43 -14.07 -10.74 3.71
CA ARG A 43 -13.57 -12.10 3.43
C ARG A 43 -12.08 -12.21 3.79
N LEU A 44 -11.26 -11.22 3.44
CA LEU A 44 -9.85 -11.18 3.81
C LEU A 44 -9.66 -11.09 5.33
N ALA A 45 -10.47 -10.31 6.04
CA ALA A 45 -10.39 -10.21 7.50
C ALA A 45 -10.76 -11.54 8.18
N ALA A 46 -11.70 -12.30 7.62
CA ALA A 46 -12.12 -13.61 8.12
C ALA A 46 -11.19 -14.77 7.70
N ALA A 47 -10.36 -14.58 6.69
CA ALA A 47 -9.46 -15.61 6.19
C ALA A 47 -8.40 -15.99 7.25
N PRO A 48 -8.09 -17.29 7.42
CA PRO A 48 -7.02 -17.72 8.31
C PRO A 48 -5.70 -17.04 7.99
N ARG A 49 -5.03 -16.52 9.02
CA ARG A 49 -3.68 -15.93 8.91
C ARG A 49 -2.66 -16.87 9.50
N ARG A 50 -1.62 -17.20 8.74
CA ARG A 50 -0.55 -18.08 9.20
C ARG A 50 0.47 -17.26 10.01
N ARG A 51 0.24 -17.13 11.32
CA ARG A 51 0.97 -16.21 12.22
C ARG A 51 1.36 -16.83 13.57
N GLY A 52 1.44 -18.15 13.66
CA GLY A 52 1.72 -18.88 14.91
C GLY A 52 2.97 -19.74 14.85
N PHE A 53 3.97 -19.34 14.07
CA PHE A 53 5.15 -20.16 13.82
C PHE A 53 6.21 -20.01 14.92
N ALA A 54 6.82 -21.12 15.33
CA ALA A 54 8.06 -21.10 16.12
C ALA A 54 9.30 -20.95 15.23
N ALA A 55 9.26 -21.54 14.03
CA ALA A 55 10.23 -21.42 12.96
C ALA A 55 9.52 -21.65 11.62
N VAL A 56 10.06 -21.10 10.54
CA VAL A 56 9.56 -21.31 9.17
C VAL A 56 10.71 -21.69 8.22
N PRO A 57 10.48 -22.61 7.27
CA PRO A 57 11.52 -23.00 6.32
C PRO A 57 11.75 -21.92 5.27
N LEU A 58 12.96 -21.88 4.71
CA LEU A 58 13.31 -20.93 3.64
C LEU A 58 12.39 -21.05 2.43
N VAL A 59 12.17 -22.28 1.94
CA VAL A 59 11.29 -22.54 0.80
C VAL A 59 9.92 -22.93 1.33
N VAL A 60 8.89 -22.24 0.85
CA VAL A 60 7.49 -22.55 1.15
C VAL A 60 6.89 -23.34 0.00
N ASP A 61 6.61 -24.60 0.26
CA ASP A 61 6.09 -25.58 -0.70
C ASP A 61 4.72 -26.16 -0.30
N ARG A 62 4.19 -25.75 0.87
CA ARG A 62 2.91 -26.25 1.40
C ARG A 62 1.97 -25.11 1.80
N PRO A 63 0.64 -25.26 1.59
CA PRO A 63 -0.34 -24.21 1.87
C PRO A 63 -0.43 -23.76 3.34
N ASP A 64 -0.07 -24.61 4.31
CA ASP A 64 -0.11 -24.30 5.74
C ASP A 64 0.95 -23.26 6.18
N LEU A 65 1.92 -22.95 5.32
CA LEU A 65 3.02 -22.04 5.59
C LEU A 65 2.78 -20.60 5.09
N TRP A 66 1.68 -20.33 4.40
CA TRP A 66 1.35 -19.00 3.86
C TRP A 66 -0.16 -18.77 3.77
N ASP A 67 -0.59 -17.54 3.51
CA ASP A 67 -1.99 -17.15 3.54
C ASP A 67 -2.73 -17.56 2.23
N HIS A 68 -2.69 -18.84 1.87
CA HIS A 68 -3.22 -19.34 0.60
C HIS A 68 -4.72 -19.09 0.43
N GLU A 69 -5.53 -19.19 1.50
CA GLU A 69 -6.96 -18.89 1.42
C GLU A 69 -7.22 -17.39 1.16
N ALA A 70 -6.45 -16.50 1.80
CA ALA A 70 -6.55 -15.07 1.58
C ALA A 70 -6.06 -14.69 0.16
N SER A 71 -5.04 -15.38 -0.33
CA SER A 71 -4.58 -15.24 -1.72
C SER A 71 -5.66 -15.66 -2.73
N ALA A 72 -6.33 -16.80 -2.53
CA ALA A 72 -7.44 -17.22 -3.39
C ALA A 72 -8.58 -16.17 -3.39
N ILE A 73 -8.94 -15.63 -2.22
CA ILE A 73 -9.93 -14.55 -2.11
C ILE A 73 -9.52 -13.31 -2.90
N LEU A 74 -8.24 -12.95 -2.86
CA LEU A 74 -7.69 -11.80 -3.60
C LEU A 74 -7.73 -12.02 -5.11
N LEU A 75 -7.30 -13.19 -5.58
CA LEU A 75 -7.25 -13.55 -7.01
C LEU A 75 -8.67 -13.65 -7.61
N ASP A 76 -9.64 -14.13 -6.82
CA ASP A 76 -11.05 -14.27 -7.21
C ASP A 76 -11.83 -12.95 -7.12
N TYR A 77 -11.18 -11.81 -6.86
CA TYR A 77 -11.88 -10.54 -6.75
C TYR A 77 -12.60 -10.17 -8.06
N PRO A 78 -13.94 -10.02 -8.06
CA PRO A 78 -14.74 -9.87 -9.28
C PRO A 78 -14.85 -8.43 -9.77
N GLY A 79 -14.50 -7.44 -8.94
CA GLY A 79 -14.54 -6.02 -9.31
C GLY A 79 -13.41 -5.63 -10.25
N GLY A 80 -13.43 -4.39 -10.72
CA GLY A 80 -12.34 -3.85 -11.52
C GLY A 80 -12.45 -2.35 -11.80
N PRO A 81 -11.39 -1.72 -12.35
CA PRO A 81 -10.11 -2.31 -12.74
C PRO A 81 -9.26 -2.80 -11.55
N LYS A 82 -8.23 -3.60 -11.84
CA LYS A 82 -7.33 -4.17 -10.81
C LYS A 82 -5.89 -3.86 -11.17
N GLN A 83 -5.09 -3.40 -10.22
CA GLN A 83 -3.69 -3.07 -10.44
C GLN A 83 -2.82 -3.59 -9.30
N VAL A 84 -1.72 -4.26 -9.64
CA VAL A 84 -0.67 -4.64 -8.71
C VAL A 84 0.54 -3.71 -8.87
N TRP A 85 1.04 -3.24 -7.73
CA TRP A 85 2.21 -2.39 -7.61
C TRP A 85 3.35 -3.20 -7.00
N GLU A 86 4.42 -3.39 -7.74
CA GLU A 86 5.63 -4.00 -7.21
C GLU A 86 6.44 -2.96 -6.43
N CYS A 87 6.49 -3.13 -5.10
CA CYS A 87 7.17 -2.23 -4.18
C CYS A 87 8.42 -2.94 -3.65
N SER A 88 9.62 -2.48 -4.02
CA SER A 88 10.88 -3.12 -3.59
C SER A 88 11.85 -2.24 -2.82
N ASP A 89 11.68 -0.91 -2.89
CA ASP A 89 12.47 0.06 -2.12
C ASP A 89 11.60 0.80 -1.08
N ILE A 90 12.02 0.77 0.20
CA ILE A 90 11.36 1.52 1.28
C ILE A 90 11.46 3.03 1.11
N ALA A 91 12.48 3.53 0.41
CA ALA A 91 12.64 4.95 0.14
C ALA A 91 11.79 5.44 -1.04
N ALA A 92 11.22 4.53 -1.85
CA ALA A 92 10.40 4.88 -2.99
C ALA A 92 9.01 5.36 -2.56
N ALA A 93 8.40 6.23 -3.38
CA ALA A 93 7.10 6.85 -3.12
C ALA A 93 5.90 5.93 -3.46
N TRP A 94 6.04 4.61 -3.32
CA TRP A 94 4.98 3.66 -3.66
C TRP A 94 3.64 3.88 -2.93
N PRO A 95 3.57 4.33 -1.65
CA PRO A 95 2.27 4.61 -1.03
C PRO A 95 1.58 5.80 -1.72
N ASN A 96 2.37 6.81 -2.12
CA ASN A 96 1.89 7.98 -2.84
C ASN A 96 1.33 7.60 -4.22
N LEU A 97 2.06 6.79 -4.99
CA LEU A 97 1.63 6.34 -6.31
C LEU A 97 0.34 5.52 -6.24
N MET A 98 0.21 4.62 -5.25
CA MET A 98 -1.02 3.88 -5.01
C MET A 98 -2.19 4.80 -4.63
N ARG A 99 -1.96 5.81 -3.76
CA ARG A 99 -2.97 6.80 -3.41
C ARG A 99 -3.45 7.57 -4.64
N GLU A 100 -2.53 8.01 -5.49
CA GLU A 100 -2.84 8.71 -6.74
C GLU A 100 -3.69 7.84 -7.67
N ALA A 101 -3.31 6.57 -7.84
CA ALA A 101 -4.07 5.63 -8.64
C ALA A 101 -5.49 5.43 -8.08
N LEU A 102 -5.64 5.20 -6.77
CA LEU A 102 -6.95 5.09 -6.13
C LEU A 102 -7.77 6.37 -6.32
N ASN A 103 -7.18 7.56 -6.13
CA ASN A 103 -7.89 8.83 -6.32
C ASN A 103 -8.37 8.98 -7.78
N GLY A 104 -7.49 8.76 -8.76
CA GLY A 104 -7.82 8.89 -10.17
C GLY A 104 -8.89 7.88 -10.61
N GLN A 105 -8.73 6.61 -10.23
CA GLN A 105 -9.66 5.55 -10.61
C GLN A 105 -11.04 5.77 -9.99
N VAL A 106 -11.11 6.07 -8.70
CA VAL A 106 -12.40 6.23 -7.99
C VAL A 106 -13.09 7.53 -8.40
N PHE A 107 -12.39 8.67 -8.37
CA PHE A 107 -13.04 9.97 -8.50
C PHE A 107 -13.07 10.51 -9.94
N ALA A 108 -12.02 10.29 -10.73
CA ALA A 108 -11.96 10.82 -12.11
C ALA A 108 -12.54 9.82 -13.12
N HIS A 109 -12.24 8.53 -12.95
CA HIS A 109 -12.71 7.48 -13.86
C HIS A 109 -13.99 6.78 -13.41
N SER A 110 -14.53 7.13 -12.22
CA SER A 110 -15.76 6.53 -11.69
C SER A 110 -15.70 5.00 -11.57
N HIS A 111 -14.56 4.47 -11.12
CA HIS A 111 -14.34 3.06 -10.80
C HIS A 111 -14.32 2.84 -9.28
N PRO A 112 -15.49 2.86 -8.59
CA PRO A 112 -15.56 2.78 -7.13
C PRO A 112 -15.14 1.41 -6.56
N ASP A 113 -14.97 0.39 -7.40
CA ASP A 113 -14.45 -0.94 -7.08
C ASP A 113 -13.03 -1.20 -7.60
N PHE A 114 -12.29 -0.13 -7.94
CA PHE A 114 -10.88 -0.28 -8.29
C PHE A 114 -10.08 -0.88 -7.13
N LEU A 115 -9.36 -1.97 -7.41
CA LEU A 115 -8.52 -2.65 -6.43
C LEU A 115 -7.04 -2.40 -6.71
N ALA A 116 -6.38 -1.73 -5.75
CA ALA A 116 -4.94 -1.59 -5.70
C ALA A 116 -4.32 -2.65 -4.78
N VAL A 117 -3.32 -3.38 -5.28
CA VAL A 117 -2.54 -4.36 -4.50
C VAL A 117 -1.09 -3.92 -4.45
N ALA A 118 -0.50 -3.82 -3.25
CA ALA A 118 0.93 -3.68 -3.09
C ALA A 118 1.57 -5.06 -2.97
N ALA A 119 2.41 -5.45 -3.92
CA ALA A 119 3.25 -6.64 -3.83
C ALA A 119 4.64 -6.22 -3.30
N VAL A 120 4.83 -6.38 -1.99
CA VAL A 120 5.95 -5.76 -1.26
C VAL A 120 7.06 -6.76 -0.99
N HIS A 121 8.27 -6.44 -1.42
CA HIS A 121 9.47 -7.25 -1.21
C HIS A 121 10.70 -6.34 -1.03
N GLY A 122 11.90 -6.92 -0.97
CA GLY A 122 13.13 -6.13 -0.81
C GLY A 122 13.15 -5.30 0.48
N THR A 123 13.70 -4.09 0.42
CA THR A 123 13.74 -3.19 1.59
C THR A 123 12.36 -2.61 1.91
N ALA A 124 11.48 -2.45 0.91
CA ALA A 124 10.10 -2.02 1.13
C ALA A 124 9.35 -2.94 2.10
N HIS A 125 9.73 -4.22 2.20
CA HIS A 125 9.08 -5.16 3.11
C HIS A 125 9.15 -4.73 4.58
N LEU A 126 10.16 -3.94 4.97
CA LEU A 126 10.25 -3.41 6.34
C LEU A 126 9.00 -2.62 6.75
N ALA A 127 8.30 -1.98 5.79
CA ALA A 127 7.06 -1.26 6.03
C ALA A 127 5.91 -2.16 6.50
N LEU A 128 5.97 -3.47 6.23
CA LEU A 128 4.92 -4.43 6.60
C LEU A 128 5.16 -5.10 7.97
N PHE A 129 6.22 -4.76 8.70
CA PHE A 129 6.42 -5.26 10.06
C PHE A 129 5.82 -4.32 11.10
N SER A 130 5.36 -4.87 12.22
CA SER A 130 4.92 -4.07 13.36
C SER A 130 6.04 -3.19 13.91
N GLN A 131 5.68 -2.08 14.58
CA GLN A 131 6.66 -1.23 15.26
C GLN A 131 7.47 -2.02 16.30
N VAL A 132 6.86 -2.99 16.97
CA VAL A 132 7.55 -3.84 17.97
C VAL A 132 8.73 -4.58 17.34
N MET A 133 8.62 -5.05 16.09
CA MET A 133 9.74 -5.68 15.39
C MET A 133 10.80 -4.67 14.95
N TRP A 134 10.37 -3.47 14.56
CA TRP A 134 11.30 -2.37 14.28
C TRP A 134 12.19 -2.08 15.48
N ASP A 135 11.60 -1.96 16.67
CA ASP A 135 12.32 -1.68 17.91
C ASP A 135 13.17 -2.88 18.33
N LYS A 136 12.60 -4.10 18.33
CA LYS A 136 13.29 -5.33 18.75
C LYS A 136 14.52 -5.63 17.90
N TYR A 137 14.44 -5.43 16.59
CA TYR A 137 15.49 -5.80 15.65
C TYR A 137 16.31 -4.62 15.12
N GLY A 138 16.01 -3.38 15.52
CA GLY A 138 16.70 -2.20 15.03
C GLY A 138 16.53 -2.02 13.53
N LEU A 139 15.32 -2.28 13.00
CA LEU A 139 15.10 -2.34 11.55
C LEU A 139 15.34 -1.02 10.83
N ALA A 140 15.28 0.11 11.55
CA ALA A 140 15.63 1.44 11.05
C ALA A 140 17.05 1.50 10.43
N ALA A 141 17.99 0.67 10.89
CA ALA A 141 19.33 0.62 10.30
C ALA A 141 19.32 0.19 8.81
N ASN A 142 18.28 -0.52 8.37
CA ASN A 142 18.14 -1.01 6.99
C ASN A 142 17.45 -0.02 6.06
N THR A 143 17.01 1.14 6.56
CA THR A 143 16.32 2.19 5.78
C THR A 143 17.29 3.20 5.17
N ARG A 144 18.60 3.05 5.44
CA ARG A 144 19.64 4.01 5.07
C ARG A 144 19.34 5.43 5.56
N GLY A 145 18.68 5.52 6.72
CA GLY A 145 18.33 6.79 7.35
C GLY A 145 17.04 7.43 6.84
N SER A 146 16.31 6.80 5.90
CA SER A 146 15.04 7.36 5.40
C SER A 146 13.94 7.36 6.46
N LEU A 147 13.96 6.37 7.37
CA LEU A 147 12.97 6.21 8.43
C LEU A 147 13.62 5.75 9.73
N SER A 148 13.27 6.39 10.84
CA SER A 148 13.69 6.01 12.20
C SER A 148 12.73 5.02 12.87
N ARG A 149 11.49 4.92 12.38
CA ARG A 149 10.43 4.04 12.84
C ARG A 149 9.50 3.68 11.70
N ASN A 150 8.56 2.74 11.90
CA ASN A 150 7.58 2.42 10.87
C ASN A 150 6.47 3.47 10.84
N GLU A 151 6.70 4.56 10.13
CA GLU A 151 5.69 5.62 9.92
C GLU A 151 4.60 5.18 8.93
N MET A 152 4.88 4.18 8.09
CA MET A 152 3.93 3.68 7.08
C MET A 152 2.70 3.01 7.68
N ILE A 153 2.71 2.69 8.98
CA ILE A 153 1.59 2.08 9.70
C ILE A 153 0.86 3.06 10.62
N VAL A 154 1.21 4.35 10.55
CA VAL A 154 0.59 5.40 11.35
C VAL A 154 -0.33 6.22 10.46
N GLU A 155 -1.63 6.12 10.73
CA GLU A 155 -2.63 7.00 10.15
C GLU A 155 -2.59 8.37 10.83
N ARG A 156 -2.85 9.43 10.05
CA ARG A 156 -2.99 10.78 10.61
C ARG A 156 -4.16 10.82 11.60
N PRO A 157 -3.99 11.37 12.81
CA PRO A 157 -5.09 11.54 13.76
C PRO A 157 -6.25 12.34 13.16
N GLY A 158 -7.46 11.81 13.29
CA GLY A 158 -8.69 12.46 12.81
C GLY A 158 -8.95 12.33 11.31
N ALA A 159 -8.13 11.58 10.54
CA ALA A 159 -8.40 11.34 9.13
C ALA A 159 -9.73 10.58 8.92
N SER A 160 -10.60 11.16 8.10
CA SER A 160 -11.96 10.63 7.86
C SER A 160 -12.28 10.51 6.38
N PRO A 161 -12.98 9.45 5.93
CA PRO A 161 -13.47 9.34 4.55
C PRO A 161 -14.37 10.50 4.10
N GLU A 162 -14.91 11.28 5.04
CA GLU A 162 -15.70 12.50 4.81
C GLU A 162 -14.85 13.77 4.66
N ASP A 163 -13.52 13.68 4.80
CA ASP A 163 -12.61 14.80 4.56
C ASP A 163 -12.76 15.33 3.12
N ASP A 164 -12.55 16.63 2.95
CA ASP A 164 -12.51 17.26 1.63
C ASP A 164 -11.46 16.59 0.74
N LEU A 165 -11.87 16.17 -0.46
CA LEU A 165 -11.01 15.56 -1.48
C LEU A 165 -9.81 16.45 -1.86
N GLN A 166 -9.92 17.77 -1.70
CA GLN A 166 -8.86 18.72 -2.00
C GLN A 166 -7.93 19.01 -0.82
N SER A 167 -8.24 18.49 0.37
CA SER A 167 -7.39 18.66 1.54
C SER A 167 -6.10 17.85 1.40
N LEU A 168 -4.96 18.56 1.33
CA LEU A 168 -3.66 17.91 1.22
C LEU A 168 -3.32 17.04 2.42
N ASP A 169 -3.85 17.38 3.59
CA ASP A 169 -3.64 16.62 4.82
C ASP A 169 -4.81 15.67 5.13
N GLY A 170 -5.89 15.71 4.35
CA GLY A 170 -7.07 14.86 4.56
C GLY A 170 -6.84 13.39 4.22
N PHE A 171 -7.87 12.56 4.46
CA PHE A 171 -7.83 11.12 4.22
C PHE A 171 -7.36 10.71 2.81
N TYR A 172 -7.68 11.50 1.78
CA TYR A 172 -7.30 11.26 0.39
C TYR A 172 -6.05 12.02 -0.07
N GLY A 173 -5.40 12.76 0.83
CA GLY A 173 -4.30 13.67 0.53
C GLY A 173 -2.90 13.07 0.77
N PRO A 174 -1.85 13.71 0.25
CA PRO A 174 -0.45 13.31 0.47
C PRO A 174 0.02 13.30 1.92
N GLY A 175 -0.56 14.13 2.80
CA GLY A 175 -0.25 14.14 4.23
C GLY A 175 -0.70 12.86 4.97
N ASN A 176 -1.44 11.96 4.31
CA ASN A 176 -1.95 10.72 4.88
C ASN A 176 -1.56 9.47 4.04
N ASN A 177 -0.38 9.50 3.42
CA ASN A 177 0.18 8.41 2.62
C ASN A 177 0.71 7.26 3.50
N ASN A 178 -0.17 6.40 4.01
CA ASN A 178 0.19 5.25 4.84
C ASN A 178 -0.62 3.99 4.49
N ILE A 179 -0.12 2.83 4.90
CA ILE A 179 -0.72 1.51 4.69
C ILE A 179 -2.14 1.45 5.26
N VAL A 180 -2.34 1.98 6.48
CA VAL A 180 -3.62 1.91 7.18
C VAL A 180 -4.72 2.63 6.40
N SER A 181 -4.43 3.84 5.92
CA SER A 181 -5.37 4.65 5.14
C SER A 181 -5.67 4.01 3.78
N LEU A 182 -4.64 3.45 3.12
CA LEU A 182 -4.81 2.70 1.88
C LEU A 182 -5.68 1.44 2.10
N GLN A 183 -5.48 0.70 3.19
CA GLN A 183 -6.31 -0.45 3.56
C GLN A 183 -7.76 -0.06 3.85
N ARG A 184 -8.01 1.07 4.54
CA ARG A 184 -9.36 1.60 4.75
C ARG A 184 -10.09 1.92 3.43
N ARG A 185 -9.32 2.19 2.36
CA ARG A 185 -9.81 2.39 1.00
C ARG A 185 -9.91 1.10 0.17
N GLY A 186 -9.69 -0.05 0.78
CA GLY A 186 -9.77 -1.37 0.15
C GLY A 186 -8.48 -1.87 -0.49
N ALA A 187 -7.37 -1.14 -0.39
CA ALA A 187 -6.09 -1.63 -0.90
C ALA A 187 -5.61 -2.85 -0.11
N VAL A 188 -4.96 -3.80 -0.79
CA VAL A 188 -4.44 -5.02 -0.18
C VAL A 188 -2.92 -5.05 -0.25
N PHE A 189 -2.28 -5.44 0.85
CA PHE A 189 -0.83 -5.54 0.95
C PHE A 189 -0.42 -7.00 0.99
N VAL A 190 0.54 -7.36 0.15
CA VAL A 190 1.08 -8.71 0.00
C VAL A 190 2.53 -8.71 0.48
N ALA A 191 2.82 -9.56 1.47
CA ALA A 191 4.14 -9.77 2.04
C ALA A 191 4.86 -10.94 1.37
N CYS A 192 6.17 -10.79 1.16
CA CYS A 192 7.02 -11.77 0.51
C CYS A 192 7.81 -12.59 1.54
N HIS A 193 7.50 -13.88 1.69
CA HIS A 193 8.22 -14.78 2.60
C HIS A 193 9.73 -14.84 2.31
N ASP A 194 10.15 -14.92 1.04
CA ASP A 194 11.57 -14.86 0.67
C ASP A 194 12.28 -13.61 1.22
N SER A 195 11.61 -12.45 1.18
CA SER A 195 12.16 -11.21 1.71
C SER A 195 12.21 -11.20 3.24
N ILE A 196 11.23 -11.81 3.92
CA ILE A 196 11.31 -12.02 5.38
C ILE A 196 12.56 -12.85 5.72
N HIS A 197 12.83 -13.92 4.98
CA HIS A 197 14.03 -14.73 5.21
C HIS A 197 15.33 -13.98 4.93
N ALA A 198 15.39 -13.19 3.86
CA ALA A 198 16.56 -12.36 3.58
C ALA A 198 16.86 -11.40 4.73
N ILE A 199 15.82 -10.71 5.22
CA ILE A 199 15.91 -9.79 6.36
C ILE A 199 16.32 -10.53 7.64
N ALA A 200 15.69 -11.67 7.93
CA ALA A 200 16.01 -12.48 9.10
C ALA A 200 17.46 -12.96 9.12
N ARG A 201 18.00 -13.36 7.95
CA ARG A 201 19.42 -13.74 7.81
C ARG A 201 20.36 -12.55 7.99
N GLY A 202 19.99 -11.37 7.52
CA GLY A 202 20.72 -10.13 7.77
C GLY A 202 20.79 -9.80 9.27
N ILE A 203 19.65 -9.88 9.96
CA ILE A 203 19.56 -9.68 11.42
C ILE A 203 20.42 -10.70 12.17
N ARG A 204 20.32 -11.99 11.81
CA ARG A 204 21.12 -13.06 12.41
C ARG A 204 22.61 -12.76 12.27
N ALA A 205 23.05 -12.42 11.05
CA ALA A 205 24.45 -12.11 10.76
C ALA A 205 24.94 -10.91 11.57
N ALA A 206 24.18 -9.82 11.63
CA ALA A 206 24.52 -8.62 12.41
C ALA A 206 24.64 -8.89 13.92
N ARG A 207 23.96 -9.92 14.44
CA ARG A 207 23.98 -10.32 15.85
C ARG A 207 25.01 -11.39 16.19
N GLY A 208 25.68 -11.98 15.19
CA GLY A 208 26.56 -13.14 15.41
C GLY A 208 25.83 -14.37 15.98
N ALA A 209 24.55 -14.54 15.66
CA ALA A 209 23.72 -15.63 16.20
C ALA A 209 23.86 -16.94 15.39
N GLU A 210 23.55 -18.07 16.05
CA GLU A 210 23.57 -19.41 15.47
C GLU A 210 22.68 -19.54 14.23
N ALA A 211 23.06 -20.43 13.30
CA ALA A 211 22.41 -20.57 11.99
C ALA A 211 20.88 -20.80 12.07
N GLY A 212 20.43 -21.65 13.00
CA GLY A 212 19.00 -21.95 13.21
C GLY A 212 18.17 -20.77 13.71
N ALA A 213 18.82 -19.70 14.20
CA ALA A 213 18.10 -18.50 14.63
C ALA A 213 17.47 -17.72 13.47
N ALA A 214 17.95 -17.88 12.23
CA ALA A 214 17.35 -17.19 11.07
C ALA A 214 15.89 -17.61 10.84
N ASP A 215 15.58 -18.90 10.99
CA ASP A 215 14.24 -19.42 10.73
C ASP A 215 13.27 -19.04 11.86
N ALA A 216 13.77 -18.97 13.11
CA ALA A 216 13.02 -18.45 14.25
C ALA A 216 12.77 -16.93 14.15
N ILE A 217 13.77 -16.15 13.71
CA ILE A 217 13.60 -14.71 13.45
C ILE A 217 12.59 -14.50 12.31
N ALA A 218 12.68 -15.29 11.23
CA ALA A 218 11.73 -15.22 10.12
C ALA A 218 10.30 -15.55 10.58
N ALA A 219 10.13 -16.55 11.44
CA ALA A 219 8.84 -16.88 12.03
C ALA A 219 8.30 -15.73 12.88
N GLU A 220 9.14 -15.13 13.73
CA GLU A 220 8.72 -14.01 14.56
C GLU A 220 8.33 -12.78 13.73
N LEU A 221 9.13 -12.42 12.72
CA LEU A 221 8.80 -11.36 11.77
C LEU A 221 7.49 -11.64 11.03
N THR A 222 7.29 -12.89 10.60
CA THR A 222 6.06 -13.34 9.94
C THR A 222 4.86 -13.18 10.86
N ASN A 223 4.95 -13.64 12.10
CA ASN A 223 3.89 -13.53 13.10
C ASN A 223 3.52 -12.07 13.43
N ASN A 224 4.46 -11.13 13.19
CA ASN A 224 4.34 -9.70 13.47
C ASN A 224 4.17 -8.83 12.21
N LEU A 225 3.67 -9.40 11.12
CA LEU A 225 3.22 -8.60 9.98
C LEU A 225 2.05 -7.68 10.36
N VAL A 226 1.99 -6.52 9.72
CA VAL A 226 0.87 -5.56 9.83
C VAL A 226 -0.45 -6.27 9.52
N SER A 227 -1.47 -5.99 10.33
CA SER A 227 -2.79 -6.59 10.20
C SER A 227 -3.34 -6.41 8.78
N GLY A 228 -4.05 -7.44 8.28
CA GLY A 228 -4.61 -7.46 6.93
C GLY A 228 -3.63 -7.84 5.81
N THR A 229 -2.32 -7.85 6.07
CA THR A 229 -1.30 -8.28 5.08
C THR A 229 -1.47 -9.75 4.71
N VAL A 230 -1.45 -10.05 3.41
CA VAL A 230 -1.48 -11.42 2.83
C VAL A 230 -0.05 -11.91 2.64
N LEU A 231 0.37 -12.94 3.37
CA LEU A 231 1.68 -13.57 3.18
C LEU A 231 1.65 -14.52 1.97
N VAL A 232 2.57 -14.35 1.04
CA VAL A 232 2.79 -15.27 -0.10
C VAL A 232 4.22 -15.80 -0.11
N PRO A 233 4.48 -16.97 -0.73
CA PRO A 233 5.81 -17.58 -0.75
C PRO A 233 6.87 -16.67 -1.38
N SER A 234 6.52 -16.09 -2.52
CA SER A 234 7.44 -15.24 -3.26
C SER A 234 6.64 -14.22 -4.06
N VAL A 235 6.86 -12.93 -3.79
CA VAL A 235 6.17 -11.86 -4.54
C VAL A 235 6.52 -11.93 -6.02
N VAL A 236 7.78 -12.22 -6.38
CA VAL A 236 8.19 -12.27 -7.79
C VAL A 236 7.49 -13.39 -8.56
N ALA A 237 7.22 -14.53 -7.92
CA ALA A 237 6.38 -15.58 -8.51
C ALA A 237 4.89 -15.20 -8.48
N TYR A 238 4.42 -14.61 -7.37
CA TYR A 238 3.04 -14.21 -7.19
C TYR A 238 2.57 -13.15 -8.19
N LEU A 239 3.48 -12.29 -8.68
CA LEU A 239 3.21 -11.33 -9.75
C LEU A 239 2.67 -12.01 -11.02
N ALA A 240 3.09 -13.25 -11.32
CA ALA A 240 2.54 -14.00 -12.45
C ALA A 240 1.09 -14.42 -12.20
N GLU A 241 0.77 -14.85 -10.97
CA GLU A 241 -0.58 -15.28 -10.60
C GLU A 241 -1.58 -14.13 -10.58
N VAL A 242 -1.22 -12.98 -10.03
CA VAL A 242 -2.09 -11.79 -10.06
C VAL A 242 -2.30 -11.27 -11.48
N GLN A 243 -1.28 -11.31 -12.34
CA GLN A 243 -1.45 -10.93 -13.75
C GLN A 243 -2.39 -11.91 -14.49
N ARG A 244 -2.29 -13.21 -14.21
CA ARG A 244 -3.26 -14.21 -14.72
C ARG A 244 -4.68 -13.95 -14.23
N ALA A 245 -4.85 -13.41 -13.01
CA ALA A 245 -6.13 -12.97 -12.46
C ALA A 245 -6.63 -11.61 -13.01
N GLY A 246 -5.94 -11.04 -14.00
CA GLY A 246 -6.35 -9.84 -14.72
C GLY A 246 -5.92 -8.52 -14.06
N PHE A 247 -4.94 -8.55 -13.17
CA PHE A 247 -4.34 -7.32 -12.62
C PHE A 247 -3.36 -6.71 -13.64
N THR A 248 -3.45 -5.40 -13.86
CA THR A 248 -2.40 -4.67 -14.56
C THR A 248 -1.19 -4.49 -13.65
N TYR A 249 0.01 -4.51 -14.21
CA TYR A 249 1.25 -4.38 -13.46
C TYR A 249 1.77 -2.92 -13.50
N ALA A 250 2.25 -2.45 -12.35
CA ALA A 250 3.01 -1.22 -12.23
C ALA A 250 4.24 -1.42 -11.32
N LYS A 251 5.37 -0.82 -11.70
CA LYS A 251 6.57 -0.78 -10.86
C LYS A 251 6.55 0.48 -10.00
N ALA A 252 6.73 0.35 -8.69
CA ALA A 252 6.89 1.46 -7.76
C ALA A 252 8.08 1.22 -6.83
N SER A 253 9.27 1.19 -7.42
CA SER A 253 10.55 1.04 -6.72
C SER A 253 11.57 2.00 -7.26
#